data_AF-A0A371GPQ7-F1
#
_entry.id   AF-A0A371GPQ7-F1
#
_cell.length_a   1.000
_cell.length_b   1.000
_cell.length_c   1.000
_cell.angle_alpha   90.00
_cell.angle_beta   90.00
_cell.angle_gamma   90.00
#
_symmetry.space_group_name_H-M   'P 1'
#
loop_
_entity.id
_entity.type
_entity.pdbx_description
1 polymer ?
#
loop_
_entity_poly.entity_id
_entity_poly.type
_entity_poly.pdbx_seq_one_letter_code
_entity_poly.pdbx_strand_id
1 'polypeptide(L)'
;MTTVTVTTRAQVLRHTAAFTSAVLSQSELRRRLVATLLRNIPSSDQKHLNLAANTLENAISFSSSSIRSSSLSLAEKLLLPLPEFPVSSFLLSLVNALRNRPTESAASLLRIFHSDNASLARSEIAPALYERLFSLHLFPVFRWFDEQRTQILSSTDDANDYGYSVSEEYSVVLPCTKVLSKMSEEQAAKLRKLEREYEEVLDENCGVFAAYFREVLLNRNGDASISPPSLILNSAAEGGVMENQKEEMMQMDVLENGRESTKRKF
;
A
#
# COMPACT_ATOMS: atom_id res chain seq x y z
N MET A 1 2.09 -11.73 20.04
CA MET A 1 2.24 -12.42 18.76
C MET A 1 1.57 -11.58 17.68
N THR A 2 2.34 -10.80 16.94
CA THR A 2 1.88 -10.11 15.73
C THR A 2 1.76 -11.15 14.62
N THR A 3 0.54 -11.49 14.22
CA THR A 3 0.30 -12.35 13.08
C THR A 3 0.75 -11.63 11.82
N VAL A 4 1.82 -12.12 11.20
CA VAL A 4 2.30 -11.60 9.91
C VAL A 4 1.29 -12.00 8.84
N THR A 5 0.59 -11.01 8.28
CA THR A 5 -0.40 -11.27 7.21
C THR A 5 0.35 -11.51 5.91
N VAL A 6 0.28 -12.73 5.37
CA VAL A 6 0.90 -13.05 4.07
C VAL A 6 -0.14 -12.85 2.97
N THR A 7 0.22 -12.12 1.91
CA THR A 7 -0.66 -11.96 0.73
C THR A 7 -0.31 -12.99 -0.32
N THR A 8 -1.31 -13.72 -0.79
CA THR A 8 -1.13 -14.75 -1.83
C THR A 8 -1.22 -14.15 -3.23
N ARG A 9 -0.55 -14.79 -4.20
CA ARG A 9 -0.66 -14.47 -5.63
C ARG A 9 -2.12 -14.41 -6.10
N ALA A 10 -2.94 -15.37 -5.66
CA ALA A 10 -4.35 -15.45 -6.05
C ALA A 10 -5.16 -14.25 -5.55
N GLN A 11 -4.89 -13.76 -4.33
CA GLN A 11 -5.53 -12.54 -3.80
C GLN A 11 -5.14 -11.30 -4.61
N VAL A 12 -3.84 -11.12 -4.90
CA VAL A 12 -3.38 -9.99 -5.73
C VAL A 12 -4.07 -10.01 -7.08
N LEU A 13 -4.02 -11.13 -7.80
CA LEU A 13 -4.65 -11.28 -9.12
C LEU A 13 -6.17 -11.06 -9.07
N ARG A 14 -6.86 -11.59 -8.06
CA ARG A 14 -8.31 -11.42 -7.90
C ARG A 14 -8.69 -9.95 -7.75
N HIS A 15 -7.99 -9.22 -6.89
CA HIS A 15 -8.32 -7.83 -6.59
C HIS A 15 -7.94 -6.88 -7.73
N THR A 16 -6.79 -7.09 -8.38
CA THR A 16 -6.40 -6.30 -9.54
C THR A 16 -7.29 -6.59 -10.76
N ALA A 17 -7.65 -7.85 -11.00
CA ALA A 17 -8.56 -8.21 -12.10
C ALA A 17 -9.97 -7.64 -11.90
N ALA A 18 -10.48 -7.64 -10.66
CA ALA A 18 -11.77 -7.01 -10.34
C ALA A 18 -11.73 -5.50 -10.64
N PHE A 19 -10.65 -4.81 -10.26
CA PHE A 19 -10.45 -3.41 -10.57
C PHE A 19 -10.39 -3.15 -12.08
N THR A 20 -9.51 -3.86 -12.81
CA THR A 20 -9.35 -3.65 -14.26
C THR A 20 -10.60 -4.00 -15.04
N SER A 21 -11.33 -5.05 -14.65
CA SER A 21 -12.62 -5.40 -15.25
C SER A 21 -13.67 -4.31 -15.07
N ALA A 22 -13.78 -3.72 -13.87
CA ALA A 22 -14.71 -2.61 -13.61
C ALA A 22 -14.36 -1.38 -14.46
N VAL A 23 -13.07 -1.04 -14.55
CA VAL A 23 -12.56 0.07 -15.36
C VAL A 23 -12.80 -0.18 -16.86
N LEU A 24 -12.48 -1.37 -17.38
CA LEU A 24 -12.72 -1.72 -18.79
C LEU A 24 -14.21 -1.69 -19.16
N SER A 25 -15.10 -1.94 -18.21
CA SER A 25 -16.55 -1.91 -18.44
C SER A 25 -17.15 -0.50 -18.46
N GLN A 26 -16.43 0.52 -17.98
CA GLN A 26 -16.97 1.88 -17.80
C GLN A 26 -16.09 2.93 -18.49
N SER A 27 -16.55 3.47 -19.63
CA SER A 27 -15.81 4.48 -20.41
C SER A 27 -15.56 5.77 -19.63
N GLU A 28 -16.56 6.24 -18.89
CA GLU A 28 -16.46 7.51 -18.16
C GLU A 28 -15.49 7.41 -17.00
N LEU A 29 -15.49 6.26 -16.33
CA LEU A 29 -14.52 5.96 -15.29
C LEU A 29 -13.10 5.98 -15.88
N ARG A 30 -12.84 5.29 -17.00
CA ARG A 30 -11.52 5.32 -17.65
C ARG A 30 -11.07 6.72 -18.00
N ARG A 31 -11.91 7.50 -18.70
CA ARG A 31 -11.58 8.87 -19.10
C ARG A 31 -11.27 9.75 -17.90
N ARG A 32 -12.08 9.66 -16.83
CA ARG A 32 -11.85 10.39 -15.59
C ARG A 32 -10.52 10.01 -14.94
N LEU A 33 -10.23 8.71 -14.82
CA LEU A 33 -8.99 8.23 -14.22
C LEU A 33 -7.75 8.66 -15.03
N VAL A 34 -7.81 8.57 -16.36
CA VAL A 34 -6.73 9.05 -17.24
C VAL A 34 -6.54 10.56 -17.08
N ALA A 35 -7.62 11.34 -17.08
CA ALA A 35 -7.55 12.78 -16.89
C ALA A 35 -6.95 13.16 -15.52
N THR A 36 -7.34 12.46 -14.45
CA THR A 36 -6.76 12.66 -13.11
C THR A 36 -5.25 12.39 -13.11
N LEU A 37 -4.80 11.28 -13.69
CA LEU A 37 -3.37 10.92 -13.75
C LEU A 37 -2.54 11.86 -14.64
N LEU A 38 -3.16 12.57 -15.59
CA LEU A 38 -2.47 13.51 -16.47
C LEU A 38 -2.28 14.91 -15.86
N ARG A 39 -3.02 15.26 -14.79
CA ARG A 39 -3.04 16.63 -14.23
C ARG A 39 -1.66 17.20 -13.88
N ASN A 40 -0.76 16.34 -13.42
CA ASN A 40 0.56 16.73 -12.94
C ASN A 40 1.69 16.49 -13.95
N ILE A 41 1.36 16.08 -15.18
CA ILE A 41 2.35 15.72 -16.21
C ILE A 41 2.62 16.93 -17.13
N PRO A 42 3.88 17.20 -17.52
CA PRO A 42 4.20 18.27 -18.48
C PRO A 42 3.46 18.11 -19.82
N SER A 43 3.06 19.23 -20.43
CA SER A 43 2.25 19.26 -21.66
C SER A 43 2.90 18.56 -22.87
N SER A 44 4.24 18.47 -22.91
CA SER A 44 4.98 17.74 -23.93
C SER A 44 4.68 16.24 -23.90
N ASP A 45 4.75 15.64 -22.71
CA ASP A 45 4.56 14.19 -22.51
C ASP A 45 3.07 13.82 -22.55
N GLN A 46 2.19 14.74 -22.15
CA GLN A 46 0.74 14.53 -22.21
C GLN A 46 0.25 14.19 -23.63
N LYS A 47 0.82 14.76 -24.70
CA LYS A 47 0.36 14.48 -26.07
C LYS A 47 0.54 13.01 -26.43
N HIS A 48 1.71 12.46 -26.11
CA HIS A 48 2.03 11.06 -26.37
C HIS A 48 1.18 10.10 -25.53
N LEU A 49 0.97 10.44 -24.26
CA LEU A 49 0.13 9.68 -23.34
C LEU A 49 -1.36 9.72 -23.72
N ASN A 50 -1.86 10.88 -24.17
CA ASN A 50 -3.20 11.01 -24.72
C ASN A 50 -3.37 10.20 -26.02
N LEU A 51 -2.35 10.16 -26.88
CA LEU A 51 -2.37 9.31 -28.07
C LEU A 51 -2.49 7.82 -27.70
N ALA A 52 -1.72 7.37 -26.70
CA ALA A 52 -1.80 6.00 -26.20
C ALA A 52 -3.19 5.69 -25.59
N ALA A 53 -3.74 6.60 -24.80
CA ALA A 53 -5.08 6.48 -24.21
C ALA A 53 -6.17 6.38 -25.30
N ASN A 54 -6.14 7.27 -26.30
CA ASN A 54 -7.08 7.25 -27.42
C ASN A 54 -6.96 5.96 -28.26
N THR A 55 -5.73 5.48 -28.45
CA THR A 55 -5.49 4.20 -29.15
C THR A 55 -6.11 3.02 -28.40
N LEU A 56 -6.02 3.02 -27.07
CA LEU A 56 -6.66 2.01 -26.22
C LEU A 56 -8.19 2.10 -26.28
N GLU A 57 -8.77 3.30 -26.19
CA GLU A 57 -10.23 3.50 -26.29
C GLU A 57 -10.78 3.02 -27.63
N ASN A 58 -10.07 3.28 -28.72
CA ASN A 58 -10.41 2.75 -30.04
C ASN A 58 -10.30 1.22 -30.07
N ALA A 59 -9.25 0.64 -29.48
CA ALA A 59 -9.07 -0.81 -29.39
C ALA A 59 -10.24 -1.51 -28.68
N ILE A 60 -10.73 -0.92 -27.58
CA ILE A 60 -11.88 -1.43 -26.82
C ILE A 60 -13.15 -1.39 -27.69
N SER A 61 -13.31 -0.35 -28.50
CA SER A 61 -14.50 -0.13 -29.34
C SER A 61 -14.54 -1.00 -30.60
N PHE A 62 -13.40 -1.47 -31.12
CA PHE A 62 -13.38 -2.30 -32.34
C PHE A 62 -13.97 -3.69 -32.11
N SER A 63 -14.91 -4.10 -32.96
CA SER A 63 -15.46 -5.47 -32.98
C SER A 63 -14.51 -6.48 -33.64
N SER A 64 -13.63 -6.01 -34.55
CA SER A 64 -12.65 -6.84 -35.24
C SER A 64 -11.48 -7.20 -34.32
N SER A 65 -11.24 -8.51 -34.15
CA SER A 65 -10.13 -9.02 -33.33
C SER A 65 -8.75 -8.65 -33.87
N SER A 66 -8.57 -8.59 -35.20
CA SER A 66 -7.27 -8.28 -35.81
C SER A 66 -6.90 -6.81 -35.62
N ILE A 67 -7.86 -5.91 -35.84
CA ILE A 67 -7.69 -4.46 -35.63
C ILE A 67 -7.51 -4.16 -34.14
N ARG A 68 -8.29 -4.80 -33.27
CA ARG A 68 -8.09 -4.70 -31.82
C ARG A 68 -6.67 -5.08 -31.42
N SER A 69 -6.17 -6.23 -31.89
CA SER A 69 -4.82 -6.70 -31.57
C SER A 69 -3.72 -5.74 -32.07
N SER A 70 -3.86 -5.19 -33.28
CA SER A 70 -2.89 -4.24 -33.82
C SER A 70 -2.91 -2.92 -33.04
N SER A 71 -4.10 -2.39 -32.70
CA SER A 71 -4.24 -1.18 -31.87
C SER A 71 -3.68 -1.38 -30.47
N LEU A 72 -3.93 -2.53 -29.82
CA LEU A 72 -3.33 -2.86 -28.52
C LEU A 72 -1.79 -2.93 -28.61
N SER A 73 -1.25 -3.46 -29.72
CA SER A 73 0.19 -3.50 -29.96
C SER A 73 0.80 -2.12 -30.18
N LEU A 74 0.07 -1.24 -30.84
CA LEU A 74 0.47 0.16 -30.98
C LEU A 74 0.46 0.89 -29.64
N ALA A 75 -0.64 0.76 -28.87
CA ALA A 75 -0.75 1.36 -27.53
C ALA A 75 0.39 0.87 -26.61
N GLU A 76 0.66 -0.43 -26.57
CA GLU A 76 1.77 -1.00 -25.81
C GLU A 76 3.13 -0.38 -26.21
N LYS A 77 3.42 -0.28 -27.51
CA LYS A 77 4.65 0.35 -28.03
C LYS A 77 4.78 1.83 -27.66
N LEU A 78 3.67 2.56 -27.59
CA LEU A 78 3.67 3.96 -27.14
C LEU A 78 3.96 4.07 -25.64
N LEU A 79 3.55 3.09 -24.84
CA LEU A 79 3.67 3.15 -23.37
C LEU A 79 5.01 2.64 -22.85
N LEU A 80 5.64 1.67 -23.52
CA LEU A 80 6.90 1.05 -23.09
C LEU A 80 8.08 2.04 -22.87
N PRO A 81 8.27 3.08 -23.69
CA PRO A 81 9.35 4.06 -23.49
C PRO A 81 9.16 4.97 -22.28
N LEU A 82 7.98 4.93 -21.64
CA LEU A 82 7.53 5.90 -20.64
C LEU A 82 7.19 5.24 -19.29
N PRO A 83 8.09 4.42 -18.70
CA PRO A 83 7.76 3.62 -17.52
C PRO A 83 7.58 4.45 -16.24
N GLU A 84 8.09 5.69 -16.22
CA GLU A 84 8.08 6.58 -15.05
C GLU A 84 6.71 7.19 -14.79
N PHE A 85 5.86 7.31 -15.82
CA PHE A 85 4.55 7.94 -15.66
C PHE A 85 3.51 6.94 -15.13
N PRO A 86 2.75 7.28 -14.07
CA PRO A 86 1.69 6.45 -13.52
C PRO A 86 0.59 6.16 -14.53
N VAL A 87 0.25 7.14 -15.37
CA VAL A 87 -0.71 6.94 -16.46
C VAL A 87 -0.23 5.89 -17.45
N SER A 88 1.08 5.79 -17.71
CA SER A 88 1.61 4.70 -18.54
C SER A 88 1.41 3.34 -17.91
N SER A 89 1.72 3.23 -16.61
CA SER A 89 1.53 2.01 -15.83
C SER A 89 0.05 1.59 -15.76
N PHE A 90 -0.84 2.55 -15.54
CA PHE A 90 -2.29 2.35 -15.56
C PHE A 90 -2.78 1.88 -16.93
N LEU A 91 -2.45 2.58 -18.02
CA LEU A 91 -2.87 2.20 -19.38
C LEU A 91 -2.29 0.85 -19.79
N LEU A 92 -1.04 0.56 -19.44
CA LEU A 92 -0.39 -0.72 -19.72
C LEU A 92 -1.09 -1.87 -18.97
N SER A 93 -1.59 -1.61 -17.75
CA SER A 93 -2.38 -2.59 -17.01
C SER A 93 -3.66 -2.99 -17.76
N LEU A 94 -4.32 -2.03 -18.40
CA LEU A 94 -5.54 -2.25 -19.18
C LEU A 94 -5.23 -2.97 -20.50
N VAL A 95 -4.16 -2.59 -21.19
CA VAL A 95 -3.67 -3.29 -22.39
C VAL A 95 -3.40 -4.77 -22.07
N ASN A 96 -2.66 -5.04 -20.98
CA ASN A 96 -2.37 -6.40 -20.55
C ASN A 96 -3.62 -7.19 -20.14
N ALA A 97 -4.58 -6.54 -19.48
CA ALA A 97 -5.87 -7.17 -19.16
C ALA A 97 -6.63 -7.58 -20.43
N LEU A 98 -6.71 -6.70 -21.43
CA LEU A 98 -7.36 -6.98 -22.72
C LEU A 98 -6.63 -8.07 -23.54
N ARG A 99 -5.32 -8.23 -23.33
CA ARG A 99 -4.51 -9.32 -23.91
C ARG A 99 -4.56 -10.63 -23.12
N ASN A 100 -5.40 -10.73 -22.08
CA ASN A 100 -5.47 -11.89 -21.19
C ASN A 100 -4.12 -12.22 -20.53
N ARG A 101 -3.38 -11.19 -20.11
CA ARG A 101 -2.10 -11.26 -19.38
C ARG A 101 -2.29 -10.74 -17.95
N PRO A 102 -2.93 -11.52 -17.05
CA PRO A 102 -3.37 -11.01 -15.75
C PRO A 102 -2.21 -10.70 -14.80
N THR A 103 -1.08 -11.40 -14.90
CA THR A 103 0.09 -11.16 -14.05
C THR A 103 0.77 -9.84 -14.41
N GLU A 104 0.97 -9.61 -15.71
CA GLU A 104 1.55 -8.40 -16.26
C GLU A 104 0.62 -7.21 -16.04
N SER A 105 -0.70 -7.40 -16.19
CA SER A 105 -1.72 -6.41 -15.87
C SER A 105 -1.64 -5.98 -14.40
N ALA A 106 -1.63 -6.95 -13.47
CA ALA A 106 -1.53 -6.68 -12.05
C ALA A 106 -0.20 -5.98 -11.69
N ALA A 107 0.92 -6.44 -12.26
CA ALA A 107 2.23 -5.85 -12.00
C ALA A 107 2.34 -4.40 -12.51
N SER A 108 1.80 -4.10 -13.70
CA SER A 108 1.72 -2.74 -14.23
C SER A 108 0.80 -1.87 -13.38
N LEU A 109 -0.36 -2.39 -12.96
CA LEU A 109 -1.30 -1.63 -12.14
C LEU A 109 -0.69 -1.23 -10.79
N LEU A 110 -0.03 -2.17 -10.10
CA LEU A 110 0.59 -1.91 -8.80
C LEU A 110 1.64 -0.79 -8.84
N ARG A 111 2.21 -0.48 -10.02
CA ARG A 111 3.17 0.62 -10.15
C ARG A 111 2.57 2.00 -9.86
N ILE A 112 1.26 2.18 -9.92
CA ILE A 112 0.65 3.47 -9.58
C ILE A 112 0.80 3.83 -8.09
N PHE A 113 1.10 2.84 -7.24
CA PHE A 113 1.26 3.00 -5.79
C PHE A 113 2.71 3.31 -5.35
N HIS A 114 3.63 3.64 -6.26
CA HIS A 114 4.96 4.14 -5.84
C HIS A 114 4.84 5.56 -5.27
N SER A 115 5.77 5.92 -4.38
CA SER A 115 5.70 7.08 -3.48
C SER A 115 5.23 8.38 -4.13
N ASP A 116 5.75 8.74 -5.32
CA ASP A 116 5.40 9.99 -6.00
C ASP A 116 3.90 10.12 -6.38
N ASN A 117 3.17 9.00 -6.43
CA ASN A 117 1.77 8.94 -6.84
C ASN A 117 0.89 8.10 -5.91
N ALA A 118 1.46 7.59 -4.82
CA ALA A 118 0.77 6.74 -3.87
C ALA A 118 -0.46 7.44 -3.29
N SER A 119 -0.35 8.72 -2.90
CA SER A 119 -1.49 9.50 -2.37
C SER A 119 -2.66 9.55 -3.36
N LEU A 120 -2.38 9.85 -4.63
CA LEU A 120 -3.39 9.90 -5.68
C LEU A 120 -3.98 8.50 -5.96
N ALA A 121 -3.14 7.46 -5.92
CA ALA A 121 -3.56 6.09 -6.12
C ALA A 121 -4.51 5.61 -5.01
N ARG A 122 -4.21 5.93 -3.76
CA ARG A 122 -5.00 5.60 -2.56
C ARG A 122 -6.34 6.32 -2.54
N SER A 123 -6.37 7.60 -2.90
CA SER A 123 -7.53 8.47 -2.73
C SER A 123 -8.46 8.51 -3.95
N GLU A 124 -7.92 8.66 -5.16
CA GLU A 124 -8.72 8.96 -6.35
C GLU A 124 -8.76 7.82 -7.38
N ILE A 125 -7.64 7.10 -7.56
CA ILE A 125 -7.51 6.16 -8.69
C ILE A 125 -7.99 4.75 -8.34
N ALA A 126 -7.52 4.21 -7.22
CA ALA A 126 -7.78 2.82 -6.85
C ALA A 126 -8.03 2.64 -5.34
N PRO A 127 -8.93 3.42 -4.71
CA PRO A 127 -9.22 3.32 -3.27
C PRO A 127 -9.66 1.91 -2.85
N ALA A 128 -10.53 1.27 -3.64
CA ALA A 128 -10.97 -0.10 -3.36
C ALA A 128 -9.84 -1.15 -3.48
N LEU A 129 -8.79 -0.86 -4.25
CA LEU A 129 -7.62 -1.75 -4.34
C LEU A 129 -6.67 -1.51 -3.17
N TYR A 130 -6.48 -0.24 -2.78
CA TYR A 130 -5.78 0.16 -1.57
C TYR A 130 -6.36 -0.54 -0.34
N GLU A 131 -7.67 -0.43 -0.12
CA GLU A 131 -8.37 -1.05 1.01
C GLU A 131 -8.14 -2.57 1.11
N ARG A 132 -8.23 -3.25 -0.04
CA ARG A 132 -8.19 -4.73 -0.07
C ARG A 132 -6.79 -5.32 0.00
N LEU A 133 -5.79 -4.62 -0.54
CA LEU A 133 -4.42 -5.14 -0.58
C LEU A 133 -3.54 -4.52 0.49
N PHE A 134 -3.67 -3.23 0.79
CA PHE A 134 -2.70 -2.49 1.61
C PHE A 134 -3.15 -2.31 3.04
N SER A 135 -4.43 -1.99 3.29
CA SER A 135 -4.89 -1.60 4.63
C SER A 135 -4.64 -2.64 5.73
N LEU A 136 -4.69 -3.94 5.41
CA LEU A 136 -4.37 -4.99 6.38
C LEU A 136 -2.91 -4.94 6.84
N HIS A 137 -1.98 -4.63 5.93
CA HIS A 137 -0.56 -4.50 6.27
C HIS A 137 -0.25 -3.16 6.94
N LEU A 138 -1.00 -2.12 6.61
CA LEU A 138 -0.83 -0.77 7.16
C LEU A 138 -1.55 -0.57 8.49
N PHE A 139 -2.22 -1.59 9.03
CA PHE A 139 -2.91 -1.50 10.32
C PHE A 139 -2.02 -0.97 11.47
N PRO A 140 -0.74 -1.39 11.61
CA PRO A 140 0.13 -0.81 12.62
C PRO A 140 0.43 0.68 12.40
N VAL A 141 0.45 1.16 11.14
CA VAL A 141 0.57 2.59 10.82
C VAL A 141 -0.67 3.34 11.30
N PHE A 142 -1.87 2.79 11.07
CA PHE A 142 -3.12 3.39 11.55
C PHE A 142 -3.17 3.48 13.08
N ARG A 143 -2.70 2.43 13.76
CA ARG A 143 -2.58 2.42 15.22
C ARG A 143 -1.60 3.47 15.72
N TRP A 144 -0.40 3.52 15.14
CA TRP A 144 0.60 4.52 15.50
C TRP A 144 0.04 5.94 15.36
N PHE A 145 -0.65 6.24 14.26
CA PHE A 145 -1.27 7.54 14.05
C PHE A 145 -2.33 7.87 15.11
N ASP A 146 -3.20 6.91 15.44
CA ASP A 146 -4.25 7.10 16.45
C ASP A 146 -3.68 7.31 17.86
N GLU A 147 -2.62 6.58 18.20
CA GLU A 147 -1.87 6.72 19.46
C GLU A 147 -1.23 8.12 19.56
N GLN A 148 -0.54 8.57 18.52
CA GLN A 148 0.07 9.92 18.46
C GLN A 148 -0.99 11.03 18.51
N ARG A 149 -2.10 10.86 17.78
CA ARG A 149 -3.21 11.82 17.78
C ARG A 149 -3.82 11.94 19.17
N THR A 150 -4.03 10.82 19.86
CA THR A 150 -4.57 10.80 21.23
C THR A 150 -3.60 11.46 22.21
N GLN A 151 -2.29 11.24 22.06
CA GLN A 151 -1.26 11.86 22.90
C GLN A 151 -1.26 13.39 22.78
N ILE A 152 -1.35 13.93 21.56
CA ILE A 152 -1.42 15.39 21.33
C ILE A 152 -2.67 15.99 21.96
N LEU A 153 -3.83 15.32 21.79
CA LEU A 153 -5.10 15.78 22.32
C LEU A 153 -5.19 15.69 23.86
N SER A 154 -4.48 14.73 24.46
CA SER A 154 -4.45 14.53 25.92
C SER A 154 -3.42 15.40 26.64
N SER A 155 -2.58 16.13 25.92
CA SER A 155 -1.59 17.06 26.50
C SER A 155 -2.22 18.30 27.16
N THR A 156 -3.56 18.39 27.21
CA THR A 156 -4.31 19.43 27.92
C THR A 156 -4.52 19.03 29.38
N ASP A 157 -3.46 19.09 30.18
CA ASP A 157 -3.58 19.26 31.62
C ASP A 157 -2.76 20.48 32.00
N ASP A 158 -3.39 21.65 31.89
CA ASP A 158 -3.00 22.76 32.75
C ASP A 158 -3.26 22.28 34.18
N ALA A 159 -2.17 22.01 34.90
CA ALA A 159 -2.12 21.84 36.34
C ALA A 159 -2.46 23.17 37.05
N ASN A 160 -3.64 23.72 36.74
CA ASN A 160 -4.29 24.78 37.47
C ASN A 160 -5.75 24.39 37.71
N ASP A 161 -5.98 24.03 38.97
CA ASP A 161 -7.12 24.45 39.79
C ASP A 161 -8.06 23.33 40.26
N TYR A 162 -7.70 22.81 41.44
CA TYR A 162 -8.57 22.43 42.57
C TYR A 162 -9.88 21.68 42.30
N GLY A 163 -9.80 20.36 42.53
CA GLY A 163 -10.72 19.63 43.42
C GLY A 163 -12.20 19.58 43.06
N TYR A 164 -12.63 18.51 42.36
CA TYR A 164 -13.91 17.88 42.67
C TYR A 164 -14.00 16.43 42.15
N SER A 165 -14.18 15.53 43.12
CA SER A 165 -14.78 14.17 43.10
C SER A 165 -14.71 13.29 41.86
N VAL A 166 -14.12 12.12 42.09
CA VAL A 166 -14.41 10.81 41.46
C VAL A 166 -15.88 10.71 41.02
N SER A 167 -16.10 10.46 39.74
CA SER A 167 -17.25 9.69 39.26
C SER A 167 -16.77 8.74 38.19
N GLU A 168 -16.71 7.49 38.61
CA GLU A 168 -16.37 6.29 37.87
C GLU A 168 -17.53 6.00 36.90
N GLU A 169 -17.44 6.42 35.64
CA GLU A 169 -18.32 5.93 34.60
C GLU A 169 -17.55 5.69 33.30
N TYR A 170 -17.30 4.41 33.05
CA TYR A 170 -16.86 3.85 31.79
C TYR A 170 -17.79 4.32 30.66
N SER A 171 -17.29 5.15 29.74
CA SER A 171 -17.80 5.16 28.37
C SER A 171 -16.73 5.63 27.39
N VAL A 172 -16.11 4.62 26.80
CA VAL A 172 -15.53 4.55 25.46
C VAL A 172 -16.10 5.63 24.52
N VAL A 173 -15.21 6.43 23.92
CA VAL A 173 -15.45 7.43 22.86
C VAL A 173 -16.05 8.77 23.37
N LEU A 174 -15.16 9.67 23.80
CA LEU A 174 -15.45 11.10 23.84
C LEU A 174 -15.83 11.60 22.43
N PRO A 175 -16.96 12.30 22.23
CA PRO A 175 -17.33 12.84 20.92
C PRO A 175 -16.26 13.80 20.41
N CYS A 176 -15.66 13.51 19.25
CA CYS A 176 -14.62 14.35 18.62
C CYS A 176 -15.01 15.84 18.53
N THR A 177 -16.30 16.15 18.47
CA THR A 177 -16.82 17.51 18.38
C THR A 177 -16.65 18.35 19.65
N LYS A 178 -16.55 17.73 20.84
CA LYS A 178 -16.33 18.45 22.12
C LYS A 178 -14.86 18.77 22.39
N VAL A 179 -13.93 18.04 21.77
CA VAL A 179 -12.48 18.21 21.96
C VAL A 179 -11.93 19.35 21.09
N LEU A 180 -12.50 19.54 19.89
CA LEU A 180 -12.05 20.60 18.97
C LEU A 180 -12.33 22.03 19.49
N SER A 181 -13.34 22.23 20.35
CA SER A 181 -13.66 23.57 20.88
C SER A 181 -12.69 24.05 21.96
N LYS A 182 -11.77 23.20 22.43
CA LYS A 182 -10.76 23.51 23.47
C LYS A 182 -9.32 23.31 22.99
N MET A 183 -9.12 23.09 21.70
CA MET A 183 -7.80 22.82 21.14
C MET A 183 -6.94 24.09 21.12
N SER A 184 -5.74 24.02 21.72
CA SER A 184 -4.77 25.11 21.64
C SER A 184 -4.17 25.24 20.23
N GLU A 185 -3.64 26.40 19.89
CA GLU A 185 -2.95 26.61 18.61
C GLU A 185 -1.74 25.67 18.46
N GLU A 186 -1.04 25.38 19.56
CA GLU A 186 0.08 24.43 19.58
C GLU A 186 -0.37 23.00 19.27
N GLN A 187 -1.48 22.55 19.85
CA GLN A 187 -2.07 21.23 19.53
C GLN A 187 -2.50 21.17 18.07
N ALA A 188 -3.11 22.24 17.55
CA ALA A 188 -3.49 22.34 16.15
C ALA A 188 -2.27 22.23 15.21
N ALA A 189 -1.15 22.88 15.57
CA ALA A 189 0.09 22.79 14.81
C ALA A 189 0.70 21.38 14.84
N LYS A 190 0.73 20.75 16.03
CA LYS A 190 1.20 19.37 16.22
C LYS A 190 0.36 18.37 15.42
N LEU A 191 -0.97 18.49 15.43
CA LEU A 191 -1.86 17.64 14.64
C LEU A 191 -1.65 17.80 13.14
N ARG A 192 -1.53 19.04 12.63
CA ARG A 192 -1.22 19.26 11.20
C ARG A 192 0.12 18.66 10.79
N LYS A 193 1.12 18.67 11.69
CA LYS A 193 2.42 18.04 11.43
C LYS A 193 2.26 16.51 11.39
N LEU A 194 1.57 15.94 12.37
CA LEU A 194 1.29 14.51 12.45
C LEU A 194 0.52 14.01 11.22
N GLU A 195 -0.49 14.75 10.75
CA GLU A 195 -1.25 14.42 9.54
C GLU A 195 -0.37 14.36 8.29
N ARG A 196 0.59 15.28 8.14
CA ARG A 196 1.57 15.24 7.04
C ARG A 196 2.50 14.03 7.15
N GLU A 197 3.07 13.81 8.33
CA GLU A 197 3.95 12.66 8.58
C GLU A 197 3.22 11.33 8.34
N TYR A 198 1.95 11.26 8.72
CA TYR A 198 1.11 10.09 8.49
C TYR A 198 0.91 9.81 6.99
N GLU A 199 0.59 10.82 6.19
CA GLU A 199 0.44 10.64 4.74
C GLU A 199 1.76 10.23 4.07
N GLU A 200 2.89 10.81 4.50
CA GLU A 200 4.23 10.43 4.02
C GLU A 200 4.56 8.97 4.34
N VAL A 201 4.32 8.55 5.59
CA VAL A 201 4.51 7.15 6.02
C VAL A 201 3.59 6.21 5.23
N LEU A 202 2.34 6.59 4.99
CA LEU A 202 1.43 5.78 4.17
C LEU A 202 1.93 5.61 2.74
N ASP A 203 2.41 6.68 2.11
CA ASP A 203 2.88 6.67 0.73
C ASP A 203 4.15 5.84 0.56
N GLU A 204 5.11 5.98 1.48
CA GLU A 204 6.34 5.20 1.46
C GLU A 204 6.05 3.70 1.63
N ASN A 205 5.23 3.34 2.62
CA ASN A 205 4.86 1.95 2.84
C ASN A 205 4.03 1.39 1.66
N CYS A 206 3.19 2.20 0.99
CA CYS A 206 2.50 1.76 -0.22
C CYS A 206 3.48 1.42 -1.34
N GLY A 207 4.55 2.20 -1.54
CA GLY A 207 5.59 1.88 -2.50
C GLY A 207 6.26 0.54 -2.20
N VAL A 208 6.61 0.31 -0.93
CA VAL A 208 7.23 -0.92 -0.44
C VAL A 208 6.30 -2.13 -0.63
N PHE A 209 5.03 -2.04 -0.24
CA PHE A 209 4.07 -3.13 -0.44
C PHE A 209 3.73 -3.37 -1.92
N ALA A 210 3.69 -2.32 -2.75
CA ALA A 210 3.49 -2.49 -4.19
C ALA A 210 4.63 -3.29 -4.83
N ALA A 211 5.89 -3.09 -4.39
CA ALA A 211 7.03 -3.90 -4.80
C ALA A 211 6.91 -5.35 -4.30
N TYR A 212 6.53 -5.54 -3.03
CA TYR A 212 6.26 -6.87 -2.45
C TYR A 212 5.17 -7.63 -3.22
N PHE A 213 4.03 -7.02 -3.51
CA PHE A 213 2.95 -7.68 -4.26
C PHE A 213 3.38 -8.06 -5.67
N ARG A 214 4.24 -7.27 -6.32
CA ARG A 214 4.84 -7.63 -7.60
C ARG A 214 5.77 -8.84 -7.49
N GLU A 215 6.55 -8.94 -6.42
CA GLU A 215 7.39 -10.10 -6.16
C GLU A 215 6.53 -11.37 -5.95
N VAL A 216 5.45 -11.26 -5.18
CA VAL A 216 4.44 -12.30 -5.01
C VAL A 216 3.83 -12.74 -6.34
N LEU A 217 3.63 -11.81 -7.29
CA LEU A 217 3.17 -12.10 -8.65
C LEU A 217 4.22 -12.80 -9.53
N LEU A 218 5.52 -12.66 -9.26
CA LEU A 218 6.59 -13.31 -10.02
C LEU A 218 6.90 -14.70 -9.50
N ASN A 219 6.61 -14.98 -8.23
CA ASN A 219 6.73 -16.31 -7.63
C ASN A 219 5.66 -17.27 -8.18
N ARG A 220 6.00 -17.96 -9.29
CA ARG A 220 5.10 -18.89 -9.99
C ARG A 220 5.03 -20.26 -9.35
N ASN A 221 6.09 -20.69 -8.68
CA ASN A 221 6.20 -22.07 -8.21
C ASN A 221 5.66 -22.24 -6.79
N GLY A 222 5.54 -21.17 -6.00
CA GLY A 222 5.01 -21.25 -4.63
C GLY A 222 5.95 -21.93 -3.64
N ASP A 223 7.15 -22.32 -4.07
CA ASP A 223 8.12 -23.10 -3.30
C ASP A 223 8.77 -22.28 -2.17
N ALA A 224 8.71 -20.95 -2.23
CA ALA A 224 9.20 -20.05 -1.19
C ALA A 224 8.10 -19.07 -0.77
N SER A 225 7.71 -19.07 0.50
CA SER A 225 6.84 -18.03 1.06
C SER A 225 7.60 -16.70 1.07
N ILE A 226 7.12 -15.70 0.33
CA ILE A 226 7.69 -14.35 0.37
C ILE A 226 7.13 -13.64 1.61
N SER A 227 8.00 -13.37 2.56
CA SER A 227 7.67 -12.62 3.77
C SER A 227 7.30 -11.17 3.41
N PRO A 228 6.23 -10.61 4.00
CA PRO A 228 5.93 -9.19 3.82
C PRO A 228 7.04 -8.33 4.42
N PRO A 229 7.30 -7.15 3.81
CA PRO A 229 8.31 -6.21 4.30
C PRO A 229 7.92 -5.62 5.66
N SER A 230 8.92 -5.21 6.43
CA SER A 230 8.72 -4.44 7.66
C SER A 230 8.17 -3.05 7.35
N LEU A 231 7.34 -2.54 8.25
CA LEU A 231 6.79 -1.19 8.14
C LEU A 231 7.85 -0.14 8.45
N ILE A 232 7.84 0.92 7.67
CA ILE A 232 8.61 2.13 7.92
C ILE A 232 7.73 3.02 8.79
N LEU A 233 8.15 3.31 10.01
CA LEU A 233 7.49 4.27 10.90
C LEU A 233 8.48 5.39 11.19
N ASN A 234 8.04 6.65 11.08
CA ASN A 234 8.89 7.78 11.45
C ASN A 234 9.09 7.78 12.97
N SER A 235 10.30 7.46 13.42
CA SER A 235 10.68 7.52 14.83
C SER A 235 10.89 8.97 15.26
N ALA A 236 9.80 9.69 15.51
CA ALA A 236 9.86 11.00 16.15
C ALA A 236 9.81 10.84 17.67
N ALA A 237 10.92 10.38 18.27
CA ALA A 237 11.27 10.67 19.65
C ALA A 237 12.80 10.73 19.75
N GLU A 238 13.30 11.87 20.21
CA GLU A 238 14.71 12.13 20.48
C GLU A 238 15.35 11.02 21.35
N GLY A 239 16.59 10.65 21.03
CA GLY A 239 17.54 10.11 22.01
C GLY A 239 17.21 8.75 22.63
N GLY A 240 17.18 7.69 21.83
CA GLY A 240 17.22 6.32 22.32
C GLY A 240 17.98 5.42 21.36
N VAL A 241 19.18 5.00 21.74
CA VAL A 241 19.99 4.02 21.00
C VAL A 241 19.14 2.78 20.76
N MET A 242 18.78 2.51 19.50
CA MET A 242 18.33 1.17 19.12
C MET A 242 19.57 0.27 19.09
N GLU A 243 19.76 -0.49 20.17
CA GLU A 243 20.59 -1.69 20.11
C GLU A 243 19.99 -2.66 19.09
N ASN A 244 20.79 -2.95 18.07
CA ASN A 244 20.56 -4.05 17.14
C ASN A 244 20.39 -5.36 17.92
N GLN A 245 19.16 -5.84 18.07
CA GLN A 245 18.94 -7.25 18.37
C GLN A 245 19.16 -8.05 17.08
N LYS A 246 20.42 -8.43 16.85
CA LYS A 246 20.73 -9.64 16.08
C LYS A 246 20.16 -10.82 16.88
N GLU A 247 19.11 -11.44 16.36
CA GLU A 247 18.75 -12.79 16.79
C GLU A 247 19.85 -13.74 16.31
N GLU A 248 20.82 -14.00 17.19
CA GLU A 248 21.68 -15.17 17.10
C GLU A 248 20.82 -16.42 17.27
N MET A 249 20.59 -17.15 16.18
CA MET A 249 20.09 -18.52 16.24
C MET A 249 21.11 -19.36 16.99
N MET A 250 20.81 -19.69 18.26
CA MET A 250 21.56 -20.67 19.04
C MET A 250 21.62 -22.01 18.30
N GLN A 251 22.83 -22.37 17.91
CA GLN A 251 23.21 -23.71 17.49
C GLN A 251 23.13 -24.61 18.73
N MET A 252 22.14 -25.49 18.79
CA MET A 252 22.08 -26.53 19.82
C MET A 252 23.11 -27.61 19.50
N ASP A 253 24.19 -27.62 20.27
CA ASP A 253 25.11 -28.74 20.38
C ASP A 253 24.37 -29.99 20.89
N VAL A 254 24.38 -31.04 20.08
CA VAL A 254 23.99 -32.39 20.49
C VAL A 254 25.13 -32.95 21.33
N LEU A 255 24.99 -32.83 22.65
CA LEU A 255 25.88 -33.47 23.62
C LEU A 255 25.72 -34.99 23.55
N GLU A 256 26.71 -35.61 22.93
CA GLU A 256 27.08 -37.01 23.06
C GLU A 256 27.32 -37.32 24.55
N ASN A 257 26.49 -38.20 25.11
CA ASN A 257 26.73 -38.77 26.43
C ASN A 257 26.71 -40.28 26.32
N GLY A 258 27.90 -40.85 26.13
CA GLY A 258 28.17 -42.24 26.40
C GLY A 258 28.06 -42.53 27.89
N ARG A 259 27.27 -43.55 28.25
CA ARG A 259 27.54 -44.38 29.42
C ARG A 259 27.37 -45.84 29.05
N GLU A 260 28.51 -46.51 28.99
CA GLU A 260 28.65 -47.95 29.07
C GLU A 260 27.91 -48.50 30.30
N SER A 261 27.28 -49.67 30.16
CA SER A 261 27.67 -50.88 30.92
C SER A 261 26.56 -51.93 31.04
N THR A 262 26.86 -53.10 30.49
CA THR A 262 26.86 -54.38 31.24
C THR A 262 25.61 -55.29 31.19
N LYS A 263 25.80 -56.40 30.43
CA LYS A 263 25.44 -57.82 30.71
C LYS A 263 23.96 -58.26 30.68
N ARG A 264 23.63 -59.21 29.78
CA ARG A 264 23.52 -60.69 30.01
C ARG A 264 22.68 -61.38 28.90
N LYS A 265 23.20 -62.53 28.44
CA LYS A 265 22.55 -63.81 27.99
C LYS A 265 21.38 -63.70 26.99
N PHE A 266 21.37 -64.42 25.87
CA PHE A 266 21.68 -65.84 25.66
C PHE A 266 22.54 -66.08 24.41
#